data_AF-A0A956MZV6-F1
#
_entry.id   AF-A0A956MZV6-F1
#
_cell.length_a   1.000
_cell.length_b   1.000
_cell.length_c   1.000
_cell.angle_alpha   90.00
_cell.angle_beta   90.00
_cell.angle_gamma   90.00
#
_symmetry.space_group_name_H-M   'P 1'
#
loop_
_entity.id
_entity.type
_entity.pdbx_description
1 polymer ?
#
loop_
_entity_poly.entity_id
_entity_poly.type
_entity_poly.pdbx_seq_one_letter_code
_entity_poly.pdbx_strand_id
1 'polypeptide(L)'
;MRHITIYECFDTLQITKNPTENTITVEEADELNRYIIKESLKQSNISWGRNSITFINYVGFIKLSTVSIEILPKINISSKEHHKSRKALINILNKSGIIKFNYSNVGMLNMCNMSLNEILTLIFAKTLQRELVKGPYLEYVNIEENSKALKGSIVVKEHIKNISSCRSDVYCRYEEFSMNNKLNQILNTCINKSIKDVKNSDTIKILNHLKV
;
A
#
# COMPACT_ATOMS: atom_id res chain seq x y z
N MET A 1 -12.65 -1.25 -12.41
CA MET A 1 -11.65 -2.34 -12.26
C MET A 1 -12.36 -3.60 -11.83
N ARG A 2 -12.11 -4.71 -12.55
CA ARG A 2 -12.72 -6.02 -12.28
C ARG A 2 -12.02 -6.71 -11.11
N HIS A 3 -12.76 -7.41 -10.26
CA HIS A 3 -12.21 -8.09 -9.09
C HIS A 3 -12.51 -9.57 -9.19
N ILE A 4 -11.47 -10.39 -9.18
CA ILE A 4 -11.54 -11.85 -9.23
C ILE A 4 -11.09 -12.39 -7.88
N THR A 5 -11.84 -13.35 -7.34
CA THR A 5 -11.47 -14.07 -6.12
C THR A 5 -11.27 -15.54 -6.46
N ILE A 6 -10.10 -16.07 -6.11
CA ILE A 6 -9.71 -17.46 -6.34
C ILE A 6 -9.14 -18.08 -5.07
N TYR A 7 -9.24 -19.39 -4.96
CA TYR A 7 -8.61 -20.19 -3.91
C TYR A 7 -7.33 -20.85 -4.40
N GLU A 8 -6.27 -20.77 -3.59
CA GLU A 8 -5.01 -21.45 -3.89
C GLU A 8 -5.23 -22.95 -4.14
N CYS A 9 -4.53 -23.50 -5.12
CA CYS A 9 -4.53 -24.91 -5.54
C CYS A 9 -5.90 -25.47 -6.00
N PHE A 10 -7.00 -24.73 -5.86
CA PHE A 10 -8.35 -25.19 -6.18
C PHE A 10 -8.90 -24.52 -7.44
N ASP A 11 -8.79 -23.19 -7.52
CA ASP A 11 -9.32 -22.43 -8.66
C ASP A 11 -8.26 -22.21 -9.74
N THR A 12 -8.74 -22.11 -10.98
CA THR A 12 -7.91 -21.81 -12.15
C THR A 12 -8.42 -20.53 -12.83
N LEU A 13 -7.51 -19.61 -13.12
CA LEU A 13 -7.80 -18.43 -13.92
C LEU A 13 -7.72 -18.82 -15.39
N GLN A 14 -8.81 -18.64 -16.13
CA GLN A 14 -8.87 -19.00 -17.54
C GLN A 14 -8.50 -17.80 -18.42
N ILE A 15 -7.65 -18.00 -19.43
CA ILE A 15 -7.22 -16.96 -20.37
C ILE A 15 -8.16 -16.99 -21.57
N THR A 16 -9.04 -16.00 -21.67
CA THR A 16 -10.04 -15.89 -22.73
C THR A 16 -10.18 -14.45 -23.24
N LYS A 17 -10.62 -14.29 -24.49
CA LYS A 17 -10.90 -12.97 -25.08
C LYS A 17 -12.14 -12.30 -24.50
N ASN A 18 -13.10 -13.10 -24.02
CA ASN A 18 -14.33 -12.59 -23.40
C ASN A 18 -14.21 -12.70 -21.88
N PRO A 19 -14.31 -11.58 -21.14
CA PRO A 19 -14.18 -11.58 -19.69
C PRO A 19 -15.48 -12.06 -19.01
N THR A 20 -15.41 -13.17 -18.29
CA THR A 20 -16.40 -13.64 -17.29
C THR A 20 -15.83 -13.53 -15.87
N GLU A 21 -16.53 -14.08 -14.87
CA GLU A 21 -16.18 -13.93 -13.44
C GLU A 21 -14.74 -14.39 -13.10
N ASN A 22 -14.24 -15.47 -13.72
CA ASN A 22 -12.93 -16.07 -13.39
C ASN A 22 -11.93 -16.13 -14.56
N THR A 23 -12.07 -15.21 -15.52
CA THR A 23 -11.18 -15.17 -16.69
C THR A 23 -10.25 -13.97 -16.67
N ILE A 24 -9.13 -14.01 -17.38
CA ILE A 24 -8.28 -12.85 -17.66
C ILE A 24 -8.03 -12.76 -19.16
N THR A 25 -7.78 -11.56 -19.67
CA THR A 25 -7.37 -11.38 -21.06
C THR A 25 -5.92 -11.81 -21.25
N VAL A 26 -5.49 -11.97 -22.51
CA VAL A 26 -4.09 -12.28 -22.83
C VAL A 26 -3.17 -11.14 -22.37
N GLU A 27 -3.59 -9.88 -22.54
CA GLU A 27 -2.85 -8.70 -22.09
C GLU A 27 -2.69 -8.66 -20.56
N GLU A 28 -3.75 -9.01 -19.82
CA GLU A 28 -3.72 -9.12 -18.35
C GLU A 28 -2.80 -10.26 -17.91
N ALA A 29 -2.78 -11.39 -18.63
CA ALA A 29 -1.88 -12.50 -18.36
C ALA A 29 -0.41 -12.12 -18.60
N ASP A 30 -0.11 -11.37 -19.66
CA ASP A 30 1.23 -10.86 -19.95
C ASP A 30 1.68 -9.83 -18.91
N GLU A 31 0.77 -8.96 -18.44
CA GLU A 31 1.03 -8.05 -17.32
C GLU A 31 1.33 -8.83 -16.02
N LEU A 32 0.56 -9.87 -15.72
CA LEU A 32 0.79 -10.73 -14.57
C LEU A 32 2.14 -11.45 -14.64
N ASN A 33 2.53 -11.96 -15.82
CA ASN A 33 3.82 -12.62 -16.00
C ASN A 33 4.98 -11.64 -15.79
N ARG A 34 4.88 -10.42 -16.35
CA ARG A 34 5.87 -9.36 -16.10
C ARG A 34 5.98 -9.01 -14.62
N TYR A 35 4.85 -8.95 -13.91
CA TYR A 35 4.84 -8.72 -12.46
C TYR A 35 5.54 -9.85 -11.69
N ILE A 36 5.25 -11.12 -12.03
CA ILE A 36 5.87 -12.30 -11.41
C ILE A 36 7.39 -12.29 -11.57
N ILE A 37 7.88 -11.98 -12.77
CA ILE A 37 9.33 -11.89 -13.06
C ILE A 37 9.96 -10.73 -12.28
N LYS A 38 9.31 -9.56 -12.28
CA LYS A 38 9.81 -8.36 -11.59
C LYS A 38 9.95 -8.57 -10.08
N GLU A 39 8.95 -9.15 -9.44
CA GLU A 39 8.94 -9.41 -7.99
C GLU A 39 9.67 -10.70 -7.61
N SER A 40 10.30 -11.38 -8.58
CA SER A 40 11.05 -12.63 -8.38
C SER A 40 10.24 -13.72 -7.65
N LEU A 41 8.95 -13.84 -8.00
CA LEU A 41 8.08 -14.87 -7.43
C LEU A 41 8.51 -16.26 -7.92
N LYS A 42 8.40 -17.26 -7.04
CA LYS A 42 8.80 -18.64 -7.35
C LYS A 42 7.84 -19.22 -8.40
N GLN A 43 8.33 -19.38 -9.61
CA GLN A 43 7.57 -19.98 -10.71
C GLN A 43 7.05 -21.38 -10.38
N SER A 44 7.74 -22.13 -9.50
CA SER A 44 7.28 -23.44 -9.02
C SER A 44 5.93 -23.41 -8.30
N ASN A 45 5.53 -22.26 -7.76
CA ASN A 45 4.28 -22.08 -7.04
C ASN A 45 3.15 -21.54 -7.93
N ILE A 46 3.40 -21.37 -9.24
CA ILE A 46 2.41 -20.88 -10.21
C ILE A 46 2.47 -21.79 -11.43
N SER A 47 1.44 -22.61 -11.63
CA SER A 47 1.36 -23.44 -12.83
C SER A 47 0.71 -22.66 -13.97
N TRP A 48 1.49 -22.49 -15.04
CA TRP A 48 1.04 -21.91 -16.29
C TRP A 48 0.67 -23.03 -17.27
N GLY A 49 -0.62 -23.18 -17.55
CA GLY A 49 -1.15 -23.99 -18.63
C GLY A 49 -1.25 -23.19 -19.94
N ARG A 50 -1.75 -23.83 -21.00
CA ARG A 50 -1.94 -23.16 -22.32
C ARG A 50 -2.91 -21.99 -22.26
N ASN A 51 -4.00 -22.15 -21.51
CA ASN A 51 -5.07 -21.17 -21.36
C ASN A 51 -5.50 -21.03 -19.90
N SER A 52 -4.69 -21.48 -18.95
CA SER A 52 -5.06 -21.45 -17.54
C SER A 52 -3.85 -21.11 -16.67
N ILE A 53 -4.10 -20.41 -15.57
CA ILE A 53 -3.10 -20.09 -14.56
C ILE A 53 -3.65 -20.55 -13.21
N THR A 54 -2.85 -21.29 -12.45
CA THR A 54 -3.21 -21.72 -11.10
C THR A 54 -2.12 -21.33 -10.13
N PHE A 55 -2.52 -20.67 -9.04
CA PHE A 55 -1.65 -20.37 -7.92
C PHE A 55 -1.67 -21.55 -6.95
N ILE A 56 -0.51 -22.04 -6.54
CA ILE A 56 -0.40 -23.26 -5.71
C ILE A 56 -0.18 -22.91 -4.25
N ASN A 57 0.94 -22.27 -3.92
CA ASN A 57 1.35 -21.90 -2.56
C ASN A 57 1.49 -20.38 -2.40
N TYR A 58 0.60 -19.64 -3.06
CA TYR A 58 0.55 -18.19 -2.98
C TYR A 58 -0.85 -17.76 -2.54
N VAL A 59 -0.89 -16.88 -1.56
CA VAL A 59 -2.11 -16.31 -0.98
C VAL A 59 -1.88 -14.82 -0.82
N GLY A 60 -2.87 -14.00 -1.14
CA GLY A 60 -2.75 -12.55 -1.04
C GLY A 60 -3.61 -11.81 -2.05
N PHE A 61 -3.14 -10.65 -2.47
CA PHE A 61 -3.86 -9.78 -3.39
C PHE A 61 -2.87 -9.19 -4.39
N ILE A 62 -3.19 -9.30 -5.68
CA ILE A 62 -2.42 -8.76 -6.79
C ILE A 62 -3.31 -7.78 -7.53
N LYS A 63 -2.81 -6.55 -7.75
CA LYS A 63 -3.51 -5.52 -8.51
C LYS A 63 -2.74 -5.24 -9.80
N LEU A 64 -3.39 -5.52 -10.92
CA LEU A 64 -2.94 -5.15 -12.25
C LEU A 64 -3.65 -3.85 -12.69
N SER A 65 -3.42 -3.42 -13.92
CA SER A 65 -3.98 -2.17 -14.46
C SER A 65 -5.51 -2.20 -14.57
N THR A 66 -6.08 -3.32 -14.99
CA THR A 66 -7.52 -3.47 -15.28
C THR A 66 -8.24 -4.43 -14.34
N VAL A 67 -7.50 -5.36 -13.73
CA VAL A 67 -8.03 -6.45 -12.89
C VAL A 67 -7.28 -6.54 -11.55
N SER A 68 -8.02 -6.85 -10.50
CA SER A 68 -7.45 -7.32 -9.23
C SER A 68 -7.76 -8.78 -8.98
N ILE A 69 -6.75 -9.52 -8.55
CA ILE A 69 -6.81 -10.94 -8.26
C ILE A 69 -6.58 -11.10 -6.75
N GLU A 70 -7.60 -11.56 -6.06
CA GLU A 70 -7.52 -11.97 -4.66
C GLU A 70 -7.37 -13.49 -4.60
N ILE A 71 -6.31 -13.95 -3.92
CA ILE A 71 -5.97 -15.36 -3.76
C ILE A 71 -6.14 -15.71 -2.29
N LEU A 72 -7.11 -16.58 -1.99
CA LEU A 72 -7.49 -16.96 -0.63
C LEU A 72 -6.93 -18.35 -0.26
N PRO A 73 -6.67 -18.60 1.03
CA PRO A 73 -6.16 -19.89 1.48
C PRO A 73 -7.24 -20.98 1.39
N LYS A 74 -6.82 -22.23 1.20
CA LYS A 74 -7.70 -23.41 0.99
C LYS A 74 -8.35 -23.97 2.26
N ILE A 75 -8.87 -23.12 3.14
CA ILE A 75 -9.37 -23.55 4.46
C ILE A 75 -10.85 -23.93 4.47
N ASN A 76 -11.67 -23.33 3.61
CA ASN A 76 -13.12 -23.53 3.63
C ASN A 76 -13.69 -23.44 2.21
N ILE A 77 -13.27 -24.40 1.39
CA ILE A 77 -13.67 -24.51 -0.03
C ILE A 77 -15.16 -24.88 -0.15
N SER A 78 -15.68 -25.67 0.79
CA SER A 78 -17.03 -26.26 0.72
C SER A 78 -18.17 -25.24 0.79
N SER A 79 -18.05 -24.20 1.64
CA SER A 79 -19.16 -23.25 1.83
C SER A 79 -19.10 -22.01 0.94
N LYS A 80 -18.07 -21.83 0.10
CA LYS A 80 -17.81 -20.61 -0.70
C LYS A 80 -17.85 -19.29 0.10
N GLU A 81 -17.72 -19.38 1.43
CA GLU A 81 -17.74 -18.22 2.30
C GLU A 81 -16.36 -17.54 2.34
N HIS A 82 -16.15 -16.61 1.41
CA HIS A 82 -14.91 -15.83 1.32
C HIS A 82 -14.56 -15.13 2.65
N HIS A 83 -15.55 -14.69 3.42
CA HIS A 83 -15.36 -13.98 4.69
C HIS A 83 -14.59 -14.81 5.74
N LYS A 84 -14.88 -16.12 5.85
CA LYS A 84 -14.13 -17.01 6.77
C LYS A 84 -12.69 -17.18 6.31
N SER A 85 -12.49 -17.25 5.00
CA SER A 85 -11.17 -17.43 4.38
C SER A 85 -10.27 -16.21 4.56
N ARG A 86 -10.83 -15.01 4.36
CA ARG A 86 -10.17 -13.73 4.66
C ARG A 86 -9.84 -13.60 6.14
N LYS A 87 -10.79 -13.97 7.02
CA LYS A 87 -10.59 -13.94 8.47
C LYS A 87 -9.39 -14.80 8.89
N ALA A 88 -9.29 -16.03 8.39
CA ALA A 88 -8.16 -16.87 8.75
C ALA A 88 -6.84 -16.36 8.18
N LEU A 89 -6.82 -15.83 6.95
CA LEU A 89 -5.62 -15.22 6.37
C LEU A 89 -5.11 -14.08 7.26
N ILE A 90 -5.99 -13.17 7.67
CA ILE A 90 -5.65 -12.06 8.57
C ILE A 90 -5.17 -12.58 9.93
N ASN A 91 -5.80 -13.63 10.46
CA ASN A 91 -5.36 -14.27 11.70
C ASN A 91 -3.95 -14.88 11.58
N ILE A 92 -3.64 -15.53 10.46
CA ILE A 92 -2.31 -16.08 10.18
C ILE A 92 -1.28 -14.94 10.12
N LEU A 93 -1.57 -13.88 9.37
CA LEU A 93 -0.71 -12.70 9.28
C LEU A 93 -0.48 -12.03 10.64
N ASN A 94 -1.51 -11.97 11.48
CA ASN A 94 -1.40 -11.41 12.82
C ASN A 94 -0.57 -12.30 13.76
N LYS A 95 -0.81 -13.61 13.75
CA LYS A 95 -0.04 -14.57 14.58
C LYS A 95 1.40 -14.70 14.14
N SER A 96 1.70 -14.56 12.85
CA SER A 96 3.07 -14.55 12.32
C SER A 96 3.88 -13.30 12.72
N GLY A 97 3.21 -12.27 13.26
CA GLY A 97 3.85 -11.01 13.67
C GLY A 97 4.11 -10.03 12.53
N ILE A 98 3.76 -10.37 11.28
CA ILE A 98 3.89 -9.47 10.11
C ILE A 98 2.96 -8.26 10.26
N ILE A 99 1.72 -8.49 10.69
CA ILE A 99 0.73 -7.43 10.90
C ILE A 99 0.33 -7.41 12.37
N LYS A 100 0.67 -6.35 13.11
CA LYS A 100 0.19 -6.19 14.49
C LYS A 100 -1.16 -5.49 14.49
N PHE A 101 -2.24 -6.27 14.62
CA PHE A 101 -3.59 -5.72 14.59
C PHE A 101 -4.43 -6.21 15.78
N ASN A 102 -5.11 -5.27 16.45
CA ASN A 102 -6.04 -5.61 17.52
C ASN A 102 -7.48 -5.64 16.99
N TYR A 103 -8.09 -6.83 16.99
CA TYR A 103 -9.46 -7.07 16.52
C TYR A 103 -10.51 -6.30 17.31
N SER A 104 -10.25 -5.91 18.57
CA SER A 104 -11.22 -5.17 19.38
C SER A 104 -11.59 -3.81 18.78
N ASN A 105 -10.68 -3.21 17.99
CA ASN A 105 -10.85 -1.84 17.49
C ASN A 105 -11.67 -1.77 16.20
N VAL A 106 -11.99 -2.90 15.57
CA VAL A 106 -12.68 -2.94 14.29
C VAL A 106 -13.62 -4.13 14.27
N GLY A 107 -14.92 -3.89 14.12
CA GLY A 107 -15.93 -4.95 14.03
C GLY A 107 -15.55 -5.98 12.97
N MET A 108 -15.00 -7.11 13.42
CA MET A 108 -14.30 -8.10 12.60
C MET A 108 -15.20 -8.72 11.53
N LEU A 109 -16.50 -8.80 11.80
CA LEU A 109 -17.51 -9.35 10.89
C LEU A 109 -17.77 -8.43 9.70
N ASN A 110 -17.85 -7.11 9.91
CA ASN A 110 -18.07 -6.16 8.82
C ASN A 110 -16.83 -6.04 7.92
N MET A 111 -15.62 -6.12 8.49
CA MET A 111 -14.38 -6.07 7.70
C MET A 111 -14.25 -7.24 6.73
N CYS A 112 -14.55 -8.47 7.18
CA CYS A 112 -14.29 -9.67 6.38
C CYS A 112 -15.20 -9.81 5.16
N ASN A 113 -16.25 -8.98 5.06
CA ASN A 113 -17.11 -8.88 3.88
C ASN A 113 -16.46 -8.06 2.74
N MET A 114 -15.42 -7.28 3.04
CA MET A 114 -14.68 -6.48 2.07
C MET A 114 -13.60 -7.31 1.38
N SER A 115 -13.06 -6.82 0.25
CA SER A 115 -11.89 -7.43 -0.39
C SER A 115 -10.63 -7.27 0.48
N LEU A 116 -9.65 -8.17 0.34
CA LEU A 116 -8.42 -8.12 1.13
C LEU A 116 -7.71 -6.75 1.06
N ASN A 117 -7.67 -6.11 -0.10
CA ASN A 117 -7.09 -4.77 -0.25
C ASN A 117 -7.78 -3.71 0.59
N GLU A 118 -9.12 -3.73 0.64
CA GLU A 118 -9.88 -2.81 1.48
C GLU A 118 -9.65 -3.09 2.97
N ILE A 119 -9.55 -4.37 3.36
CA ILE A 119 -9.25 -4.74 4.73
C ILE A 119 -7.87 -4.23 5.14
N LEU A 120 -6.84 -4.47 4.32
CA LEU A 120 -5.49 -3.99 4.58
C LEU A 120 -5.43 -2.46 4.65
N THR A 121 -6.15 -1.78 3.76
CA THR A 121 -6.21 -0.31 3.77
C THR A 121 -6.92 0.23 5.02
N LEU A 122 -7.99 -0.43 5.48
CA LEU A 122 -8.67 -0.05 6.72
C LEU A 122 -7.79 -0.28 7.95
N ILE A 123 -7.02 -1.39 7.98
CA ILE A 123 -6.01 -1.64 9.02
C ILE A 123 -4.97 -0.52 9.02
N PHE A 124 -4.43 -0.17 7.85
CA PHE A 124 -3.50 0.94 7.69
C PHE A 124 -4.09 2.26 8.20
N ALA A 125 -5.27 2.66 7.72
CA ALA A 125 -5.91 3.91 8.09
C ALA A 125 -6.15 4.03 9.61
N LYS A 126 -6.67 2.98 10.25
CA LYS A 126 -6.91 2.97 11.69
C LYS A 126 -5.62 2.95 12.50
N THR A 127 -4.58 2.26 12.03
CA THR A 127 -3.29 2.23 12.71
C THR A 127 -2.65 3.61 12.66
N LEU A 128 -2.65 4.23 11.48
CA LEU A 128 -2.12 5.57 11.28
C LEU A 128 -2.89 6.61 12.10
N GLN A 129 -4.22 6.53 12.13
CA GLN A 129 -5.05 7.41 12.97
C GLN A 129 -4.65 7.32 14.45
N ARG A 130 -4.43 6.09 14.97
CA ARG A 130 -4.02 5.90 16.37
C ARG A 130 -2.66 6.49 16.67
N GLU A 131 -1.71 6.43 15.73
CA GLU A 131 -0.40 7.02 15.90
C GLU A 131 -0.45 8.55 15.79
N LEU A 132 -1.21 9.10 14.84
CA LEU A 132 -1.37 10.55 14.67
C LEU A 132 -2.08 11.23 15.86
N VAL A 133 -2.95 10.52 16.58
CA VAL A 133 -3.54 11.03 17.84
C VAL A 133 -2.47 11.32 18.90
N LYS A 134 -1.32 10.62 18.87
CA LYS A 134 -0.19 10.90 19.79
C LYS A 134 0.62 12.12 19.37
N GLY A 135 0.42 12.60 18.14
CA GLY A 135 1.17 13.69 17.51
C GLY A 135 1.81 13.23 16.21
N PRO A 136 1.98 14.14 15.23
CA PRO A 136 2.70 13.82 14.00
C PRO A 136 4.18 13.57 14.29
N TYR A 137 4.82 12.75 13.46
CA TYR A 137 6.26 12.54 13.55
C TYR A 137 6.99 13.82 13.09
N LEU A 138 7.91 14.32 13.90
CA LEU A 138 8.80 15.42 13.56
C LEU A 138 10.25 14.93 13.60
N GLU A 139 11.07 15.42 12.69
CA GLU A 139 12.52 15.19 12.70
C GLU A 139 13.27 16.46 12.33
N TYR A 140 14.54 16.52 12.69
CA TYR A 140 15.43 17.58 12.28
C TYR A 140 15.80 17.38 10.80
N VAL A 141 15.40 18.32 9.96
CA VAL A 141 15.73 18.36 8.53
C VAL A 141 16.81 19.41 8.31
N ASN A 142 17.89 19.02 7.65
CA ASN A 142 18.97 19.93 7.27
C ASN A 142 18.51 20.82 6.11
N ILE A 143 18.53 22.13 6.33
CA ILE A 143 18.14 23.14 5.35
C ILE A 143 19.35 24.02 5.03
N GLU A 144 19.56 24.24 3.73
CA GLU A 144 20.54 25.19 3.19
C GLU A 144 19.82 26.19 2.30
N GLU A 145 19.69 27.43 2.76
CA GLU A 145 18.94 28.47 2.05
C GLU A 145 19.49 29.88 2.24
N ASN A 146 19.05 30.79 1.38
CA ASN A 146 19.25 32.23 1.56
C ASN A 146 18.21 32.76 2.53
N SER A 147 18.66 33.23 3.69
CA SER A 147 17.78 33.78 4.73
C SER A 147 18.10 35.25 4.95
N LYS A 148 17.06 36.05 5.21
CA LYS A 148 17.18 37.46 5.60
C LYS A 148 17.83 37.65 6.97
N ALA A 149 17.84 36.60 7.79
CA ALA A 149 18.44 36.59 9.12
C ALA A 149 19.36 35.38 9.25
N LEU A 150 20.43 35.52 10.04
CA LEU A 150 21.34 34.41 10.34
C LEU A 150 20.61 33.32 11.14
N LYS A 151 20.53 32.12 10.56
CA LYS A 151 20.01 30.91 11.23
C LYS A 151 21.10 29.85 11.25
N GLY A 152 21.48 29.37 12.43
CA GLY A 152 22.52 28.34 12.56
C GLY A 152 23.88 28.82 12.05
N SER A 153 24.46 28.11 11.08
CA SER A 153 25.82 28.33 10.57
C SER A 153 25.85 28.96 9.17
N ILE A 154 26.87 29.75 8.84
CA ILE A 154 27.04 30.33 7.50
C ILE A 154 27.82 29.37 6.60
N VAL A 155 27.31 29.08 5.41
CA VAL A 155 28.07 28.34 4.39
C VAL A 155 28.91 29.35 3.62
N VAL A 156 30.14 29.57 4.08
CA VAL A 156 31.06 30.62 3.58
C VAL A 156 31.19 30.62 2.06
N LYS A 157 31.35 29.44 1.45
CA LYS A 157 31.50 29.28 -0.01
C LYS A 157 30.32 29.86 -0.79
N GLU A 158 29.09 29.55 -0.38
CA GLU A 158 27.88 30.04 -1.06
C GLU A 158 27.60 31.50 -0.70
N HIS A 159 27.91 31.92 0.53
CA HIS A 159 27.75 33.31 0.93
C HIS A 159 28.67 34.27 0.15
N ILE A 160 29.92 33.88 -0.15
CA ILE A 160 30.81 34.67 -1.01
C ILE A 160 30.20 34.87 -2.41
N LYS A 161 29.55 33.85 -2.97
CA LYS A 161 28.84 33.97 -4.25
C LYS A 161 27.66 34.95 -4.15
N ASN A 162 26.89 34.92 -3.07
CA ASN A 162 25.83 35.90 -2.84
C ASN A 162 26.35 37.33 -2.83
N ILE A 163 27.44 37.58 -2.11
CA ILE A 163 28.09 38.90 -2.03
C ILE A 163 28.52 39.35 -3.43
N SER A 164 29.16 38.47 -4.21
CA SER A 164 29.56 38.78 -5.59
C SER A 164 28.38 39.10 -6.52
N SER A 165 27.19 38.59 -6.20
CA SER A 165 25.95 38.87 -6.92
C SER A 165 25.13 40.02 -6.31
N CYS A 166 25.71 40.79 -5.39
CA CYS A 166 25.06 41.89 -4.66
C CYS A 166 23.74 41.49 -3.95
N ARG A 167 23.60 40.25 -3.49
CA ARG A 167 22.46 39.83 -2.67
C ARG A 167 22.69 40.17 -1.20
N SER A 168 21.68 40.76 -0.56
CA SER A 168 21.69 41.10 0.88
C SER A 168 21.45 39.90 1.80
N ASP A 169 21.03 38.75 1.25
CA ASP A 169 20.67 37.56 2.04
C ASP A 169 21.92 36.76 2.47
N VAL A 170 21.86 36.20 3.68
CA VAL A 170 22.91 35.33 4.22
C VAL A 170 22.62 33.88 3.87
N TYR A 171 23.58 33.20 3.25
CA TYR A 171 23.44 31.77 2.95
C TYR A 171 23.73 30.96 4.22
N CYS A 172 22.69 30.34 4.77
CA CYS A 172 22.72 29.68 6.06
C CYS A 172 22.46 28.18 5.93
N ARG A 173 23.10 27.40 6.80
CA ARG A 173 22.83 25.97 7.05
C ARG A 173 22.38 25.79 8.48
N TYR A 174 21.19 25.22 8.66
CA TYR A 174 20.60 24.95 9.96
C TYR A 174 19.71 23.71 9.92
N GLU A 175 19.36 23.21 11.09
CA GLU A 175 18.42 22.10 11.25
C GLU A 175 17.07 22.65 11.73
N GLU A 176 16.01 22.34 11.00
CA GLU A 176 14.64 22.71 11.37
C GLU A 176 13.90 21.47 11.88
N PHE A 177 13.26 21.59 13.05
CA PHE A 177 12.39 20.54 13.57
C PHE A 177 11.06 20.58 12.81
N SER A 178 10.96 19.78 11.75
CA SER A 178 9.90 19.89 10.75
C SER A 178 9.03 18.63 10.68
N MET A 179 7.74 18.85 10.43
CA MET A 179 6.80 17.80 10.08
C MET A 179 6.95 17.37 8.61
N ASN A 180 7.55 18.22 7.76
CA ASN A 180 7.76 17.91 6.35
C ASN A 180 8.99 17.00 6.16
N ASN A 181 8.88 15.78 6.66
CA ASN A 181 9.91 14.76 6.58
C ASN A 181 9.57 13.66 5.59
N LYS A 182 10.58 12.87 5.23
CA LYS A 182 10.45 11.82 4.23
C LYS A 182 9.40 10.77 4.64
N LEU A 183 9.32 10.44 5.92
CA LEU A 183 8.33 9.48 6.43
C LEU A 183 6.90 10.00 6.23
N ASN A 184 6.61 11.22 6.66
CA ASN A 184 5.29 11.84 6.50
C ASN A 184 4.93 12.06 5.02
N GLN A 185 5.90 12.37 4.16
CA GLN A 185 5.68 12.45 2.71
C GLN A 185 5.27 11.08 2.11
N ILE A 186 5.92 9.99 2.55
CA ILE A 186 5.55 8.63 2.14
C ILE A 186 4.14 8.29 2.63
N LEU A 187 3.84 8.58 3.89
CA LEU A 187 2.51 8.34 4.48
C LEU A 187 1.42 9.12 3.73
N ASN A 188 1.62 10.42 3.48
CA ASN A 188 0.70 11.26 2.72
C ASN A 188 0.51 10.77 1.28
N THR A 189 1.57 10.30 0.63
CA THR A 189 1.49 9.71 -0.72
C THR A 189 0.68 8.41 -0.69
N CYS A 190 0.91 7.55 0.30
CA CYS A 190 0.16 6.32 0.51
C CYS A 190 -1.34 6.59 0.77
N ILE A 191 -1.68 7.60 1.59
CA ILE A 191 -3.08 8.02 1.82
C ILE A 191 -3.73 8.43 0.50
N ASN A 192 -3.08 9.32 -0.25
CA ASN A 192 -3.61 9.83 -1.52
C ASN A 192 -3.80 8.74 -2.57
N LYS A 193 -2.89 7.75 -2.62
CA LYS A 193 -3.03 6.59 -3.50
C LYS A 193 -4.16 5.66 -3.04
N SER A 194 -4.26 5.39 -1.75
CA SER A 194 -5.27 4.51 -1.16
C SER A 194 -6.70 5.03 -1.34
N ILE A 195 -6.90 6.35 -1.24
CA ILE A 195 -8.23 6.99 -1.47
C ILE A 195 -8.74 6.73 -2.88
N LYS A 196 -7.87 6.68 -3.89
CA LYS A 196 -8.26 6.39 -5.29
C LYS A 196 -8.62 4.92 -5.50
N ASP A 197 -8.12 4.04 -4.63
CA ASP A 197 -8.14 2.60 -4.81
C ASP A 197 -9.25 1.88 -4.02
N VAL A 198 -9.70 2.47 -2.91
CA VAL A 198 -10.73 1.92 -2.03
C VAL A 198 -12.13 2.39 -2.43
N LYS A 199 -13.14 1.54 -2.26
CA LYS A 199 -14.55 1.88 -2.51
C LYS A 199 -15.34 2.15 -1.24
N ASN A 200 -14.94 1.54 -0.12
CA ASN A 200 -15.62 1.72 1.16
C ASN A 200 -15.59 3.19 1.65
N SER A 201 -16.79 3.78 1.82
CA SER A 201 -16.99 5.14 2.28
C SER A 201 -16.39 5.45 3.65
N ASP A 202 -16.45 4.52 4.60
CA ASP A 202 -15.96 4.75 5.96
C ASP A 202 -14.44 4.80 6.00
N THR A 203 -13.79 3.95 5.18
CA THR A 203 -12.33 3.97 5.03
C THR A 203 -11.88 5.27 4.38
N ILE A 204 -12.58 5.73 3.34
CA ILE A 204 -12.29 7.00 2.66
C ILE A 204 -12.44 8.18 3.62
N LYS A 205 -13.50 8.20 4.43
CA LYS A 205 -13.70 9.25 5.45
C LYS A 205 -12.52 9.32 6.40
N ILE A 206 -12.11 8.19 6.98
CA ILE A 206 -10.94 8.12 7.87
C ILE A 206 -9.71 8.67 7.14
N LEU A 207 -9.39 8.15 5.96
CA LEU A 207 -8.21 8.58 5.19
C LEU A 207 -8.21 10.08 4.87
N ASN A 208 -9.35 10.68 4.55
CA ASN A 208 -9.45 12.11 4.30
C ASN A 208 -9.18 12.96 5.56
N HIS A 209 -9.57 12.49 6.75
CA HIS A 209 -9.26 13.17 8.01
C HIS A 209 -7.77 13.07 8.40
N LEU A 210 -7.02 12.13 7.82
CA LEU A 210 -5.60 11.92 8.12
C LEU A 210 -4.66 12.72 7.21
N LYS A 211 -5.18 13.46 6.23
CA LYS A 211 -4.35 14.35 5.41
C LYS A 211 -3.88 15.51 6.29
N VAL A 212 -2.58 15.55 6.56
CA VAL A 212 -1.90 16.66 7.25
C VAL A 212 -0.91 17.31 6.31
#